data_AF-A0A9D7E5D7-F1
#
_entry.id   AF-A0A9D7E5D7-F1
#
_cell.length_a   1.000
_cell.length_b   1.000
_cell.length_c   1.000
_cell.angle_alpha   90.00
_cell.angle_beta   90.00
_cell.angle_gamma   90.00
#
_symmetry.space_group_name_H-M   'P 1'
#
loop_
_entity.id
_entity.type
_entity.pdbx_description
1 polymer ?
#
loop_
_entity_poly.entity_id
_entity_poly.type
_entity_poly.pdbx_seq_one_letter_code
_entity_poly.pdbx_strand_id
1 'polypeptide(L)'
;MFTAILAQVNFWILTNALLVTISHLVIKAVAATYVEITPPPFLAVLALSAVTAIFYGTALGLIDVWVERHLGMGASLGRRILSKAVL
;
A
#
# COMPACT_ATOMS: atom_id res chain seq x y z
N MET A 1 9.19 2.33 -17.58
CA MET A 1 9.50 1.13 -16.78
C MET A 1 9.79 1.49 -15.32
N PHE A 2 10.90 2.18 -15.01
CA PHE A 2 11.27 2.54 -13.64
C PHE A 2 10.25 3.47 -12.94
N THR A 3 9.70 4.42 -13.70
CA THR A 3 8.68 5.38 -13.20
C THR A 3 7.38 4.71 -12.76
N ALA A 4 6.97 3.62 -13.42
CA ALA A 4 5.76 2.88 -13.08
C ALA A 4 5.94 2.09 -11.78
N ILE A 5 7.11 1.47 -11.59
CA ILE A 5 7.47 0.73 -10.37
C ILE A 5 7.54 1.70 -9.18
N LEU A 6 8.21 2.84 -9.34
CA LEU A 6 8.28 3.86 -8.29
C LEU A 6 6.90 4.43 -7.92
N ALA A 7 6.03 4.65 -8.91
CA ALA A 7 4.67 5.11 -8.65
C ALA A 7 3.87 4.08 -7.84
N GLN A 8 3.97 2.79 -8.18
CA GLN A 8 3.34 1.71 -7.43
C GLN A 8 3.90 1.63 -6.00
N VAL A 9 5.22 1.64 -5.83
CA VAL A 9 5.86 1.61 -4.50
C VAL A 9 5.40 2.79 -3.64
N ASN A 10 5.41 4.01 -4.16
CA ASN A 10 4.97 5.20 -3.41
C ASN A 10 3.50 5.14 -3.02
N PHE A 11 2.63 4.68 -3.94
CA PHE A 11 1.22 4.49 -3.65
C PHE A 11 1.02 3.49 -2.50
N TRP A 12 1.66 2.32 -2.57
CA TRP A 12 1.52 1.29 -1.54
C TRP A 12 2.10 1.70 -0.19
N ILE A 13 3.19 2.48 -0.18
CA ILE A 13 3.75 3.02 1.07
C ILE A 13 2.73 3.96 1.73
N LEU A 14 2.16 4.90 0.97
CA LEU A 14 1.17 5.85 1.49
C LEU A 14 -0.10 5.14 1.98
N THR A 15 -0.64 4.21 1.20
CA THR A 15 -1.84 3.44 1.58
C THR A 15 -1.61 2.63 2.85
N ASN A 16 -0.47 1.93 2.97
CA ASN A 16 -0.17 1.16 4.17
C ASN A 16 0.08 2.04 5.39
N ALA A 17 0.77 3.17 5.23
CA ALA A 17 0.98 4.11 6.33
C ALA A 17 -0.35 4.65 6.88
N LEU A 18 -1.29 5.01 5.99
CA LEU A 18 -2.64 5.42 6.38
C LEU A 18 -3.40 4.29 7.08
N LEU A 19 -3.39 3.09 6.50
CA LEU A 19 -4.07 1.92 7.06
C LEU A 19 -3.55 1.56 8.47
N VAL A 20 -2.24 1.54 8.66
CA VAL A 20 -1.61 1.28 9.96
C VAL A 20 -1.96 2.37 10.96
N THR A 21 -1.96 3.63 10.54
CA THR A 21 -2.33 4.75 11.41
C THR A 21 -3.78 4.61 11.88
N ILE A 22 -4.71 4.37 10.97
CA ILE A 22 -6.13 4.16 11.30
C ILE A 22 -6.29 2.95 12.22
N SER A 23 -5.67 1.82 11.87
CA SER A 23 -5.77 0.58 12.66
C SER A 23 -5.19 0.78 14.06
N HIS A 24 -4.07 1.48 14.19
CA HIS A 24 -3.46 1.78 15.48
C HIS A 24 -4.35 2.68 16.33
N LEU A 25 -4.99 3.71 15.74
CA LEU A 25 -5.96 4.55 16.45
C LEU A 25 -7.17 3.74 16.93
N VAL A 26 -7.70 2.84 16.10
CA VAL A 26 -8.80 1.95 16.47
C VAL A 26 -8.40 1.04 17.63
N ILE A 27 -7.25 0.37 17.55
CA ILE A 27 -6.75 -0.49 18.64
C ILE A 27 -6.58 0.32 19.92
N LYS A 28 -6.07 1.55 19.83
CA LYS A 28 -5.89 2.43 20.99
C LYS A 28 -7.23 2.84 21.62
N ALA A 29 -8.25 3.08 20.81
CA ALA A 29 -9.61 3.36 21.29
C ALA A 29 -10.23 2.13 21.96
N VAL A 30 -10.02 0.94 21.42
CA VAL A 30 -10.50 -0.33 22.02
C VAL A 30 -9.76 -0.62 23.34
N ALA A 31 -8.44 -0.41 23.38
CA ALA A 31 -7.63 -0.58 24.58
C ALA A 31 -8.04 0.35 25.73
N ALA A 32 -8.65 1.50 25.43
CA ALA A 32 -9.23 2.37 26.47
C ALA A 32 -10.46 1.75 27.16
N THR A 33 -11.12 0.79 26.50
CA THR A 33 -12.30 0.08 27.03
C THR A 33 -11.92 -1.28 27.63
N TYR A 34 -10.93 -1.96 27.05
CA TYR A 34 -10.51 -3.31 27.44
C TYR A 34 -9.06 -3.30 27.92
N VAL A 35 -8.87 -3.44 29.24
CA VAL A 35 -7.56 -3.35 29.92
C VAL A 35 -6.56 -4.43 29.46
N GLU A 36 -7.05 -5.57 28.96
CA GLU A 36 -6.20 -6.67 28.50
C GLU A 36 -5.52 -6.39 27.14
N ILE A 37 -6.00 -5.40 26.39
CA ILE A 37 -5.47 -5.10 25.06
C ILE A 37 -4.32 -4.11 25.20
N THR A 38 -3.10 -4.59 24.97
CA THR A 38 -1.91 -3.74 24.90
C THR A 38 -1.62 -3.39 23.44
N PRO A 39 -1.72 -2.11 23.03
CA PRO A 39 -1.43 -1.71 21.66
C PRO A 39 0.05 -1.95 21.31
N PRO A 40 0.36 -2.50 20.12
CA PRO A 40 1.74 -2.69 19.69
C PRO A 40 2.43 -1.35 19.42
N PRO A 41 3.77 -1.27 19.49
CA PRO A 41 4.50 -0.03 19.27
C PRO A 41 4.30 0.50 17.85
N PHE A 42 3.70 1.70 17.73
CA PHE A 42 3.31 2.30 16.45
C PHE A 42 4.45 2.36 15.43
N LEU A 43 5.62 2.85 15.84
CA LEU A 43 6.77 3.02 14.94
C LEU A 43 7.28 1.69 14.37
N ALA A 44 7.25 0.61 15.16
CA ALA A 44 7.67 -0.71 14.68
C ALA A 44 6.68 -1.26 13.65
N VAL A 45 5.37 -1.11 13.90
CA VAL A 45 4.33 -1.54 12.96
C VAL A 45 4.38 -0.70 11.67
N LEU A 46 4.62 0.60 11.79
CA LEU A 46 4.76 1.50 10.64
C LEU A 46 6.00 1.16 9.80
N ALA A 47 7.15 0.93 10.42
CA ALA A 47 8.38 0.52 9.73
C ALA A 47 8.18 -0.82 9.00
N LEU A 48 7.57 -1.80 9.66
CA LEU A 48 7.26 -3.09 9.05
C LEU A 48 6.33 -2.93 7.84
N SER A 49 5.32 -2.07 7.95
CA SER A 49 4.38 -1.79 6.86
C SER A 49 5.03 -1.14 5.64
N ALA A 50 6.04 -0.28 5.86
CA ALA A 50 6.80 0.33 4.76
C ALA A 50 7.63 -0.74 4.03
N VAL A 51 8.23 -1.68 4.76
CA VAL A 51 8.97 -2.80 4.17
C VAL A 51 8.06 -3.68 3.32
N THR A 52 6.90 -4.09 3.82
CA THR A 52 5.92 -4.86 3.02
C THR A 52 5.39 -4.08 1.83
N ALA A 53 5.16 -2.78 1.97
CA ALA A 53 4.72 -1.93 0.86
C ALA A 53 5.75 -1.86 -0.28
N ILE A 54 7.05 -1.84 0.03
CA ILE A 54 8.11 -1.88 -0.99
C ILE A 54 8.07 -3.21 -1.76
N PHE A 55 7.95 -4.34 -1.06
CA PHE A 55 7.89 -5.65 -1.70
C PHE A 55 6.66 -5.77 -2.62
N TYR A 56 5.48 -5.43 -2.10
CA TYR A 56 4.24 -5.56 -2.87
C TYR A 56 4.15 -4.54 -4.01
N GLY A 57 4.56 -3.29 -3.77
CA GLY A 57 4.61 -2.25 -4.80
C GLY A 57 5.60 -2.56 -5.91
N THR A 58 6.74 -3.17 -5.59
CA THR A 58 7.71 -3.62 -6.59
C THR A 58 7.16 -4.78 -7.43
N ALA A 59 6.57 -5.79 -6.78
CA ALA A 59 5.96 -6.92 -7.47
C ALA A 59 4.86 -6.47 -8.44
N LEU A 60 3.96 -5.60 -7.99
CA LEU A 60 2.91 -5.04 -8.83
C LEU A 60 3.44 -4.14 -9.95
N GLY A 61 4.46 -3.34 -9.67
CA GLY A 61 5.13 -2.53 -10.70
C GLY A 61 5.75 -3.38 -11.80
N LEU A 62 6.35 -4.53 -11.45
CA LEU A 62 6.89 -5.48 -12.42
C LEU A 62 5.77 -6.16 -13.23
N ILE A 63 4.66 -6.55 -12.58
CA ILE A 63 3.49 -7.12 -13.25
C ILE A 63 2.88 -6.11 -14.24
N ASP A 64 2.72 -4.85 -13.84
CA ASP A 64 2.21 -3.78 -14.71
C ASP A 64 3.06 -3.63 -15.97
N VAL A 65 4.38 -3.60 -15.81
CA VAL A 65 5.33 -3.53 -16.93
C VAL A 65 5.26 -4.77 -17.82
N TRP A 66 5.15 -5.95 -17.21
CA TRP A 66 5.07 -7.21 -17.96
C TRP A 66 3.78 -7.27 -18.80
N VAL A 67 2.65 -6.88 -18.20
CA VAL A 67 1.34 -6.76 -18.86
C VAL A 67 1.38 -5.76 -20.01
N GLU A 68 1.94 -4.57 -19.78
CA GLU A 68 2.05 -3.53 -20.82
C GLU A 68 2.84 -4.04 -22.04
N ARG A 69 3.92 -4.80 -21.80
CA ARG A 69 4.77 -5.36 -22.86
C ARG A 69 4.14 -6.56 -23.59
N HIS A 70 3.47 -7.46 -22.89
CA HIS A 70 2.95 -8.71 -23.47
C HIS A 70 1.53 -8.59 -24.03
N LEU A 71 0.69 -7.71 -23.47
CA LEU A 71 -0.71 -7.58 -23.88
C LEU A 71 -0.96 -6.39 -24.80
N GLY A 72 0.08 -5.62 -25.17
CA GLY A 72 -0.03 -4.46 -26.06
C GLY A 72 -0.94 -3.35 -25.51
N MET A 73 -1.24 -3.38 -24.21
CA MET A 73 -2.11 -2.41 -23.56
C MET A 73 -1.27 -1.18 -23.23
N GLY A 74 -1.25 -0.18 -24.10
CA GLY A 74 -0.45 1.05 -23.97
C GLY A 74 -0.78 1.98 -22.79
N ALA A 75 -1.43 1.47 -21.73
CA ALA A 75 -1.70 2.22 -20.50
C ALA A 75 -1.49 1.31 -19.28
N SER A 76 -0.74 1.79 -18.29
CA SER A 76 -0.52 1.07 -17.03
C SER A 76 -1.84 0.71 -16.35
N LEU A 77 -1.90 -0.50 -15.80
CA LEU A 77 -3.07 -1.04 -15.10
C LEU A 77 -3.48 -0.14 -13.93
N GLY A 78 -2.50 0.44 -13.21
CA GLY A 78 -2.75 1.46 -12.19
C GLY A 78 -3.48 2.71 -12.70
N ARG A 79 -3.13 3.23 -13.89
CA ARG A 79 -3.87 4.35 -14.51
C ARG A 79 -5.29 3.95 -14.90
N ARG A 80 -5.49 2.71 -15.36
CA ARG A 80 -6.83 2.20 -15.71
C ARG A 80 -7.71 2.07 -14.47
N ILE A 81 -7.19 1.54 -13.37
CA ILE A 81 -7.93 1.45 -12.10
C ILE A 81 -8.27 2.85 -11.58
N LEU A 82 -7.32 3.78 -11.58
CA LEU A 82 -7.57 5.18 -11.20
C LEU A 82 -8.64 5.83 -12.09
N SER A 83 -8.55 5.67 -13.41
CA SER A 83 -9.55 6.22 -14.34
C SER A 83 -10.94 5.60 -14.16
N LYS A 84 -11.02 4.32 -13.77
CA LYS A 84 -12.29 3.63 -13.48
C LYS A 84 -12.81 3.87 -12.07
N ALA A 85 -11.99 4.36 -11.15
CA ALA A 85 -12.41 4.71 -9.80
C ALA A 85 -12.98 6.14 -9.72
N VAL A 86 -12.65 7.00 -10.70
CA VAL A 86 -13.12 8.39 -10.81
C VAL A 86 -14.40 8.51 -11.66
N LEU A 87 -14.66 7.55 -12.55
CA LEU A 87 -15.91 7.42 -13.34
C LEU A 87 -16.89 6.47 -12.65
#